data_AF-A0A2V6L941-F1
#
_entry.id   AF-A0A2V6L941-F1
#
_cell.length_a   1.000
_cell.length_b   1.000
_cell.length_c   1.000
_cell.angle_alpha   90.00
_cell.angle_beta   90.00
_cell.angle_gamma   90.00
#
_symmetry.space_group_name_H-M   'P 1'
#
loop_
_entity.id
_entity.type
_entity.pdbx_description
1 polymer ?
#
loop_
_entity_poly.entity_id
_entity_poly.type
_entity_poly.pdbx_seq_one_letter_code
_entity_poly.pdbx_strand_id
1 'polypeptide(L)'
;MQLRTRSRVDRVKALYEYFCRKIARLGVPRDPCEGPLDFARRAAQSLPNESNRIRQIADTYILLRYAPQPASGMLDRFAKEVNAFGARTRH
;
A
#
# COMPACT_ATOMS: atom_id res chain seq x y z
N MET A 1 14.80 14.51 -21.04
CA MET A 1 15.32 13.51 -20.07
C MET A 1 14.22 13.15 -19.08
N GLN A 2 13.47 12.06 -19.29
CA GLN A 2 12.30 11.71 -18.46
C GLN A 2 12.27 10.20 -18.13
N LEU A 3 13.43 9.67 -17.72
CA LEU A 3 13.60 8.24 -17.37
C LEU A 3 13.38 7.94 -15.88
N ARG A 4 13.42 8.96 -15.01
CA ARG A 4 13.30 8.78 -13.54
C ARG A 4 11.86 8.58 -13.05
N THR A 5 10.87 9.18 -13.72
CA THR A 5 9.47 9.13 -13.27
C THR A 5 8.87 7.74 -13.40
N ARG A 6 9.17 7.03 -14.49
CA ARG A 6 8.62 5.69 -14.77
C ARG A 6 9.05 4.69 -13.68
N SER A 7 10.34 4.64 -13.36
CA SER A 7 10.89 3.77 -12.30
C SER A 7 10.27 4.02 -10.92
N ARG A 8 9.89 5.27 -10.59
CA ARG A 8 9.21 5.57 -9.32
C ARG A 8 7.79 5.00 -9.32
N VAL A 9 7.01 5.25 -10.38
CA VAL A 9 5.63 4.76 -10.50
C VAL A 9 5.59 3.23 -10.46
N ASP A 10 6.54 2.58 -11.13
CA ASP A 10 6.69 1.12 -11.11
C ASP A 10 7.01 0.61 -9.69
N ARG A 11 7.92 1.27 -8.97
CA ARG A 11 8.27 0.91 -7.59
C ARG A 11 7.11 1.10 -6.62
N VAL A 12 6.34 2.19 -6.75
CA VAL A 12 5.12 2.43 -5.94
C VAL A 12 4.11 1.31 -6.18
N LYS A 13 3.87 0.94 -7.46
CA LYS A 13 2.95 -0.15 -7.82
C LYS A 13 3.40 -1.49 -7.25
N ALA A 14 4.68 -1.83 -7.39
CA ALA A 14 5.23 -3.10 -6.89
C ALA A 14 5.12 -3.23 -5.36
N LEU A 15 5.41 -2.14 -4.62
CA LEU A 15 5.23 -2.12 -3.16
C LEU A 15 3.77 -2.28 -2.76
N TYR A 16 2.85 -1.64 -3.48
CA TYR A 16 1.42 -1.76 -3.23
C TYR A 16 0.90 -3.18 -3.53
N GLU A 17 1.34 -3.81 -4.61
CA GLU A 17 1.03 -5.21 -4.92
C GLU A 17 1.57 -6.16 -3.84
N TYR A 18 2.79 -5.90 -3.34
CA TYR A 18 3.36 -6.67 -2.24
C TYR A 18 2.54 -6.54 -0.95
N PHE A 19 2.08 -5.32 -0.63
CA PHE A 19 1.15 -5.08 0.47
C PHE A 19 -0.18 -5.85 0.29
N CYS A 20 -0.79 -5.81 -0.90
CA CYS A 20 -2.00 -6.57 -1.19
C CYS A 20 -1.79 -8.08 -0.98
N ARG A 21 -0.63 -8.62 -1.38
CA ARG A 21 -0.27 -10.03 -1.13
C ARG A 21 -0.14 -10.35 0.35
N LYS A 22 0.35 -9.43 1.19
CA LYS A 22 0.42 -9.62 2.64
C LYS A 22 -0.98 -9.72 3.25
N ILE A 23 -1.90 -8.85 2.84
CA ILE A 23 -3.30 -8.90 3.32
C ILE A 23 -4.00 -10.16 2.78
N ALA A 24 -3.71 -10.59 1.55
CA ALA A 24 -4.23 -11.85 1.00
C ALA A 24 -3.82 -13.06 1.87
N ARG A 25 -2.60 -13.06 2.41
CA ARG A 25 -2.14 -14.10 3.36
C ARG A 25 -2.87 -14.05 4.70
N LEU A 26 -3.43 -12.90 5.08
CA LEU A 26 -4.29 -12.74 6.26
C LEU A 26 -5.76 -13.07 5.95
N GLY A 27 -6.06 -13.61 4.76
CA GLY A 27 -7.40 -14.06 4.37
C GLY A 27 -8.22 -13.05 3.57
N VAL A 28 -7.65 -11.89 3.21
CA VAL A 28 -8.38 -10.85 2.47
C VAL A 28 -7.68 -10.53 1.15
N PRO A 29 -7.94 -11.29 0.08
CA PRO A 29 -7.38 -11.01 -1.24
C PRO A 29 -8.00 -9.75 -1.84
N ARG A 30 -7.23 -9.00 -2.63
CA ARG A 30 -7.73 -7.85 -3.39
C ARG A 30 -8.42 -8.31 -4.67
N ASP A 31 -9.57 -7.72 -4.98
CA ASP A 31 -10.24 -7.96 -6.25
C ASP A 31 -9.63 -7.07 -7.37
N PRO A 32 -9.48 -7.56 -8.62
CA PRO A 32 -8.89 -6.79 -9.72
C PRO A 32 -9.66 -5.50 -10.06
N CYS A 33 -10.98 -5.52 -9.93
CA CYS A 33 -11.87 -4.39 -10.20
C CYS A 33 -11.98 -3.44 -9.00
N GLU A 34 -11.46 -3.85 -7.84
CA GLU A 34 -11.52 -3.07 -6.61
C GLU A 34 -10.41 -2.01 -6.57
N GLY A 35 -10.83 -0.75 -6.42
CA GLY A 35 -9.94 0.38 -6.25
C GLY A 35 -9.13 0.30 -4.94
N PRO A 36 -8.04 1.08 -4.82
CA PRO A 36 -7.20 1.05 -3.63
C PRO A 36 -7.94 1.42 -2.34
N LEU A 37 -8.89 2.37 -2.44
CA LEU A 37 -9.69 2.85 -1.32
C LEU A 37 -10.72 1.81 -0.88
N ASP A 38 -11.44 1.20 -1.81
CA ASP A 38 -12.42 0.14 -1.51
C ASP A 38 -11.76 -1.08 -0.89
N PHE A 39 -10.63 -1.52 -1.47
CA PHE A 39 -9.84 -2.61 -0.90
C PHE A 39 -9.40 -2.30 0.52
N ALA A 40 -8.88 -1.10 0.78
CA ALA A 40 -8.45 -0.71 2.11
C ALA A 40 -9.61 -0.65 3.11
N ARG A 41 -10.77 -0.14 2.68
CA ARG A 41 -11.98 -0.08 3.49
C ARG A 41 -12.49 -1.48 3.86
N ARG A 42 -12.50 -2.41 2.91
CA ARG A 42 -12.91 -3.81 3.13
C ARG A 42 -11.90 -4.55 4.00
N ALA A 43 -10.62 -4.47 3.67
CA ALA A 43 -9.55 -5.10 4.44
C ALA A 43 -9.48 -4.58 5.89
N ALA A 44 -9.70 -3.29 6.12
CA ALA A 44 -9.76 -2.72 7.45
C ALA A 44 -10.96 -3.21 8.28
N GLN A 45 -12.07 -3.59 7.65
CA GLN A 45 -13.22 -4.20 8.35
C GLN A 45 -12.94 -5.65 8.70
N SER A 46 -12.30 -6.41 7.80
CA SER A 46 -11.94 -7.82 8.03
C SER A 46 -10.76 -7.99 9.00
N LEU A 47 -9.87 -7.01 9.09
CA LEU A 47 -8.67 -7.04 9.95
C LEU A 47 -8.67 -5.82 10.90
N PRO A 48 -9.55 -5.78 11.91
CA PRO A 48 -9.72 -4.62 12.78
C PRO A 48 -8.43 -4.22 13.51
N ASN A 49 -7.60 -5.19 13.90
CA ASN A 49 -6.31 -4.96 14.56
C ASN A 49 -5.30 -4.23 13.67
N GLU A 50 -5.36 -4.43 12.36
CA GLU A 50 -4.47 -3.78 11.37
C GLU A 50 -5.17 -2.64 10.62
N SER A 51 -6.43 -2.34 10.94
CA SER A 51 -7.30 -1.41 10.21
C SER A 51 -6.65 -0.04 9.97
N ASN A 52 -6.08 0.57 11.02
CA ASN A 52 -5.41 1.86 10.94
C ASN A 52 -4.19 1.80 10.01
N ARG A 53 -3.38 0.74 10.10
CA ARG A 53 -2.18 0.57 9.26
C ARG A 53 -2.55 0.34 7.80
N ILE A 54 -3.62 -0.42 7.55
CA ILE A 54 -4.16 -0.66 6.20
C ILE A 54 -4.60 0.65 5.56
N ARG A 55 -5.37 1.46 6.29
CA ARG A 55 -5.84 2.78 5.82
C ARG A 55 -4.66 3.72 5.55
N GLN A 56 -3.69 3.79 6.45
CA GLN A 56 -2.49 4.62 6.29
C GLN A 56 -1.67 4.24 5.05
N ILE A 57 -1.40 2.94 4.84
CA ILE A 57 -0.65 2.48 3.67
C ILE A 57 -1.41 2.80 2.36
N ALA A 58 -2.73 2.61 2.34
CA ALA A 58 -3.54 2.91 1.17
C ALA A 58 -3.58 4.41 0.85
N ASP A 59 -3.71 5.27 1.87
CA ASP A 59 -3.66 6.73 1.71
C ASP A 59 -2.32 7.19 1.13
N THR A 60 -1.20 6.71 1.71
CA THR A 60 0.15 6.99 1.20
C THR A 60 0.31 6.54 -0.27
N TYR A 61 -0.26 5.39 -0.65
CA TYR A 61 -0.25 4.94 -2.05
C TYR A 61 -1.03 5.89 -2.98
N ILE A 62 -2.22 6.32 -2.56
CA ILE A 62 -3.06 7.26 -3.31
C ILE A 62 -2.31 8.56 -3.53
N LEU A 63 -1.71 9.13 -2.48
CA LEU A 63 -0.87 10.32 -2.58
C LEU A 63 0.33 10.11 -3.50
N LEU A 64 1.03 8.98 -3.40
CA LEU A 64 2.18 8.69 -4.25
C LEU A 64 1.84 8.50 -5.73
N ARG A 65 0.62 8.04 -6.04
CA ARG A 65 0.22 7.69 -7.41
C ARG A 65 -0.61 8.76 -8.11
N TYR A 66 -1.42 9.50 -7.37
CA TYR A 66 -2.37 10.46 -7.93
C TYR A 66 -2.06 11.91 -7.57
N ALA A 67 -1.21 12.19 -6.58
CA ALA A 67 -0.81 13.57 -6.30
C ALA A 67 0.16 14.08 -7.39
N PRO A 68 -0.01 15.34 -7.86
CA PRO A 68 0.82 15.90 -8.93
C PRO A 68 2.30 16.04 -8.54
N GLN A 69 2.59 16.29 -7.25
CA GLN A 69 3.95 16.36 -6.71
C GLN A 69 4.02 15.70 -5.33
N PRO A 70 4.29 14.39 -5.26
CA PRO A 70 4.46 13.73 -3.97
C PRO A 70 5.77 14.17 -3.30
N ALA A 71 5.73 14.36 -1.97
CA ALA A 71 6.89 14.79 -1.21
C ALA A 71 8.11 13.86 -1.41
N SER A 72 9.30 14.45 -1.44
CA SER A 72 10.57 13.73 -1.40
C SER A 72 10.64 12.89 -0.12
N GLY A 73 11.02 11.61 -0.25
CA GLY A 73 11.07 10.67 0.89
C GLY A 73 9.77 9.92 1.20
N MET A 74 8.62 10.33 0.66
CA MET A 74 7.35 9.62 0.87
C MET A 74 7.38 8.18 0.37
N LEU A 75 8.12 7.90 -0.72
CA LEU A 75 8.32 6.54 -1.23
C LEU A 75 9.12 5.66 -0.27
N ASP A 76 10.14 6.22 0.38
CA ASP A 76 10.97 5.48 1.33
C ASP A 76 10.17 5.14 2.60
N ARG A 77 9.40 6.12 3.10
CA ARG A 77 8.44 5.89 4.19
C ARG A 77 7.41 4.82 3.83
N PHE A 78 6.82 4.89 2.64
CA PHE A 78 5.87 3.89 2.17
C PHE A 78 6.49 2.49 2.12
N ALA A 79 7.73 2.38 1.62
CA ALA A 79 8.45 1.10 1.61
C ALA A 79 8.68 0.57 3.03
N LYS A 80 9.04 1.42 3.98
CA LYS A 80 9.20 1.04 5.40
C LYS A 80 7.88 0.57 6.02
N GLU A 81 6.78 1.29 5.79
CA GLU A 81 5.45 0.94 6.30
C GLU A 81 4.98 -0.42 5.75
N VAL A 82 5.09 -0.63 4.44
CA VAL A 82 4.76 -1.90 3.79
C VAL A 82 5.64 -3.05 4.28
N ASN A 83 6.94 -2.82 4.50
CA ASN A 83 7.83 -3.85 5.02
C ASN A 83 7.53 -4.20 6.48
N ALA A 84 7.22 -3.20 7.32
CA ALA A 84 6.84 -3.40 8.72
C ALA A 84 5.43 -4.02 8.89
N PHE A 85 4.58 -3.96 7.86
CA PHE A 85 3.27 -4.61 7.85
C PHE A 85 3.43 -6.14 7.89
N GLY A 86 2.82 -6.81 8.86
CA GLY A 86 2.94 -8.27 9.06
C GLY A 86 4.28 -8.77 9.66
N ALA A 87 5.30 -7.92 9.85
CA ALA A 87 6.54 -8.31 10.52
C ALA A 87 6.36 -8.52 12.04
N ARG A 88 5.29 -7.99 12.63
CA ARG A 88 4.94 -8.11 14.05
C ARG A 88 3.86 -9.16 14.33
N THR A 89 3.38 -9.86 13.30
CA THR A 89 2.29 -10.85 13.43
C THR A 89 2.85 -12.26 13.27
N ARG A 90 3.78 -12.64 14.16
CA ARG A 90 3.92 -14.03 14.60
C ARG A 90 3.28 -14.06 15.98
N HIS A 91 2.08 -14.60 16.06
CA HIS A 91 1.40 -14.88 17.31
C HIS A 91 1.32 -16.40 17.47
#